data_AF-A0A6A4QJX9-F1
#
_entry.id   AF-A0A6A4QJX9-F1
#
_cell.length_a   1.000
_cell.length_b   1.000
_cell.length_c   1.000
_cell.angle_alpha   90.00
_cell.angle_beta   90.00
_cell.angle_gamma   90.00
#
_symmetry.space_group_name_H-M   'P 1'
#
loop_
_entity.id
_entity.type
_entity.pdbx_description
1 polymer ?
#
loop_
_entity_poly.entity_id
_entity_poly.type
_entity_poly.pdbx_seq_one_letter_code
_entity_poly.pdbx_strand_id
1 'polypeptide(L)'
;MRVMDSSSNLHENDNAVNFKTTPRGFVTKLKSGAKEMFFPNDLFRHLKNEEKPLRRVLKVVQYFIPILEWLPNYTWSLFCSDFIAGLTITTLAVPQGINYAKLAYLPPIIGLYSSFVPSILYAIFGTSRHMAVGTVASSSILIYQTISKVAKPEDDPKLYLHLVFTTTLIAGVFQASLGILR
;
A
#
# COMPACT_ATOMS: atom_id res chain seq x y z
N MET A 1 -75.94 -8.20 -38.05
CA MET A 1 -75.11 -8.87 -39.08
C MET A 1 -74.29 -9.93 -38.36
N ARG A 2 -74.29 -11.17 -38.87
CA ARG A 2 -73.73 -12.39 -38.27
C ARG A 2 -72.19 -12.39 -38.15
N VAL A 3 -71.72 -13.02 -37.07
CA VAL A 3 -70.71 -14.10 -36.96
C VAL A 3 -69.33 -13.85 -37.60
N MET A 4 -68.25 -13.89 -36.80
CA MET A 4 -67.27 -14.99 -36.82
C MET A 4 -66.26 -14.87 -35.67
N ASP A 5 -66.12 -16.02 -35.01
CA ASP A 5 -65.21 -16.41 -33.95
C ASP A 5 -63.75 -16.50 -34.46
N SER A 6 -62.85 -16.84 -33.53
CA SER A 6 -61.63 -17.64 -33.75
C SER A 6 -60.30 -16.94 -33.44
N SER A 7 -59.87 -17.26 -32.22
CA SER A 7 -58.54 -17.82 -31.93
C SER A 7 -57.34 -16.88 -31.79
N SER A 8 -56.77 -16.98 -30.59
CA SER A 8 -55.33 -17.11 -30.29
C SER A 8 -54.42 -16.03 -30.86
N ASN A 9 -53.76 -15.27 -29.98
CA ASN A 9 -52.29 -15.27 -29.94
C ASN A 9 -51.83 -14.61 -28.63
N LEU A 10 -51.37 -15.48 -27.72
CA LEU A 10 -50.46 -15.16 -26.64
C LEU A 10 -49.27 -14.39 -27.23
N HIS A 11 -49.17 -13.10 -26.95
CA HIS A 11 -47.88 -12.40 -27.06
C HIS A 11 -47.24 -12.40 -25.69
N GLU A 12 -46.66 -13.56 -25.38
CA GLU A 12 -45.62 -13.74 -24.38
C GLU A 12 -44.46 -12.83 -24.78
N ASN A 13 -44.23 -11.79 -23.98
CA ASN A 13 -43.19 -10.80 -24.25
C ASN A 13 -41.85 -11.38 -23.79
N ASP A 14 -41.10 -11.95 -24.73
CA ASP A 14 -39.75 -12.52 -24.61
C ASP A 14 -38.69 -11.46 -24.25
N ASN A 15 -38.80 -10.84 -23.08
CA ASN A 15 -37.66 -10.20 -22.42
C ASN A 15 -36.90 -11.26 -21.60
N ALA A 16 -36.46 -12.31 -22.27
CA ALA A 16 -35.44 -13.20 -21.73
C ALA A 16 -34.11 -12.44 -21.67
N VAL A 17 -33.86 -11.73 -20.57
CA VAL A 17 -32.51 -11.40 -20.15
C VAL A 17 -31.75 -12.71 -20.11
N ASN A 18 -30.86 -12.91 -21.09
CA ASN A 18 -30.16 -14.16 -21.33
C ASN A 18 -29.15 -14.39 -20.19
N PHE A 19 -29.64 -14.83 -19.04
CA PHE A 19 -28.86 -15.38 -17.95
C PHE A 19 -28.37 -16.76 -18.37
N LYS A 20 -27.42 -16.83 -19.31
CA LYS A 20 -26.49 -17.97 -19.38
C LYS A 20 -25.52 -17.87 -18.20
N THR A 21 -26.03 -17.95 -16.99
CA THR A 21 -25.22 -18.29 -15.82
C THR A 21 -24.99 -19.78 -15.85
N THR A 22 -24.02 -20.20 -16.66
CA THR A 22 -23.39 -21.51 -16.48
C THR A 22 -22.96 -21.57 -15.01
N PRO A 23 -23.29 -22.62 -14.24
CA PRO A 23 -22.94 -22.68 -12.82
C PRO A 23 -21.43 -22.85 -12.73
N ARG A 24 -20.70 -21.74 -12.70
CA ARG A 24 -19.26 -21.73 -12.48
C ARG A 24 -19.05 -22.15 -11.04
N GLY A 25 -18.59 -23.38 -10.84
CA GLY A 25 -18.35 -23.94 -9.52
C GLY A 25 -17.52 -23.00 -8.64
N PHE A 26 -17.80 -23.00 -7.34
CA PHE A 26 -17.18 -22.12 -6.34
C PHE A 26 -15.65 -22.06 -6.46
N VAL A 27 -15.01 -23.20 -6.72
CA VAL A 27 -13.55 -23.31 -6.94
C VAL A 27 -13.10 -22.53 -8.18
N THR A 28 -13.89 -22.51 -9.25
CA THR A 28 -13.58 -21.74 -10.48
C THR A 28 -13.76 -20.25 -10.25
N LYS A 29 -14.77 -19.84 -9.46
CA LYS A 29 -14.95 -18.44 -9.04
C LYS A 29 -13.83 -17.98 -8.12
N LEU A 30 -13.40 -18.83 -7.18
CA LEU A 30 -12.33 -18.53 -6.24
C LEU A 30 -10.98 -18.48 -6.97
N LYS A 31 -10.72 -19.42 -7.89
CA LYS A 31 -9.52 -19.41 -8.75
C LYS A 31 -9.51 -18.23 -9.72
N SER A 32 -10.65 -17.85 -10.30
CA SER A 32 -10.75 -16.67 -11.16
C SER A 32 -10.56 -15.38 -10.37
N GLY A 33 -11.20 -15.25 -9.20
CA GLY A 33 -11.05 -14.08 -8.32
C GLY A 33 -9.63 -13.95 -7.77
N ALA A 34 -9.01 -15.06 -7.36
CA ALA A 34 -7.59 -15.07 -6.96
C ALA A 34 -6.68 -14.70 -8.14
N LYS A 35 -6.95 -15.22 -9.35
CA LYS A 35 -6.18 -14.88 -10.55
C LYS A 35 -6.36 -13.40 -10.95
N GLU A 36 -7.54 -12.82 -10.79
CA GLU A 36 -7.81 -11.40 -11.04
C GLU A 36 -7.16 -10.48 -10.00
N MET A 37 -7.09 -10.94 -8.73
CA MET A 37 -6.51 -10.16 -7.63
C MET A 37 -4.97 -10.19 -7.60
N PHE A 38 -4.37 -11.33 -7.97
CA PHE A 38 -2.90 -11.47 -8.05
C PHE A 38 -2.33 -11.06 -9.41
N PHE A 39 -3.08 -11.20 -10.51
CA PHE A 39 -2.62 -10.85 -11.85
C PHE A 39 -3.72 -10.13 -12.64
N PRO A 40 -3.86 -8.80 -12.49
CA PRO A 40 -4.66 -7.98 -13.39
C PRO A 40 -4.16 -8.17 -14.82
N ASN A 41 -4.87 -8.96 -15.64
CA ASN A 41 -4.41 -9.42 -16.95
C ASN A 41 -4.34 -8.33 -18.05
N ASP A 42 -4.32 -7.03 -17.70
CA ASP A 42 -4.34 -5.92 -18.66
C ASP A 42 -3.15 -4.94 -18.58
N LEU A 43 -2.20 -5.11 -17.64
CA LEU A 43 -1.01 -4.23 -17.57
C LEU A 43 -0.06 -4.46 -18.76
N PHE A 44 0.26 -5.72 -19.05
CA PHE A 44 1.29 -6.06 -20.05
C PHE A 44 0.79 -6.04 -21.49
N ARG A 45 -0.53 -6.04 -21.71
CA ARG A 45 -1.12 -6.02 -23.06
C ARG A 45 -1.06 -4.62 -23.67
N HIS A 46 -1.25 -3.57 -22.87
CA HIS A 46 -1.03 -2.18 -23.28
C HIS A 46 0.46 -1.83 -23.45
N LEU A 47 1.37 -2.45 -22.68
CA LEU A 47 2.82 -2.27 -22.85
C LEU A 47 3.34 -2.92 -24.15
N LYS A 48 2.75 -4.04 -24.56
CA LYS A 48 3.14 -4.77 -25.77
C LYS A 48 2.75 -4.05 -27.07
N ASN A 49 1.74 -3.19 -27.03
CA ASN A 49 1.21 -2.47 -28.21
C ASN A 49 1.88 -1.10 -28.48
N GLU A 50 2.84 -0.66 -27.66
CA GLU A 50 3.64 0.53 -27.97
C GLU A 50 4.95 0.19 -28.67
N GLU A 51 5.20 0.82 -29.82
CA GLU A 51 6.33 0.57 -30.71
C GLU A 51 7.67 1.14 -30.21
N LYS A 52 7.67 2.06 -29.23
CA LYS A 52 8.88 2.74 -28.74
C LYS A 52 9.37 2.14 -27.41
N PRO A 53 10.59 1.55 -27.35
CA PRO A 53 11.11 0.92 -26.13
C PRO A 53 11.27 1.90 -24.96
N LEU A 54 11.56 3.18 -25.24
CA LEU A 54 11.66 4.23 -24.22
C LEU A 54 10.34 4.43 -23.44
N ARG A 55 9.18 4.40 -24.11
CA ARG A 55 7.89 4.60 -23.43
C ARG A 55 7.48 3.40 -22.60
N ARG A 56 7.91 2.19 -22.99
CA ARG A 56 7.73 0.96 -22.22
C ARG A 56 8.54 1.00 -20.92
N VAL A 57 9.82 1.41 -20.98
CA VAL A 57 10.65 1.60 -19.78
C VAL A 57 10.08 2.71 -18.89
N LEU A 58 9.63 3.83 -19.48
CA LEU A 58 9.04 4.94 -18.71
C LEU A 58 7.76 4.52 -17.97
N LYS A 59 6.89 3.72 -18.58
CA LYS A 59 5.67 3.19 -17.92
C LYS A 59 5.97 2.16 -16.83
N VAL A 60 7.00 1.32 -17.03
CA VAL A 60 7.48 0.42 -15.98
C VAL A 60 8.07 1.22 -14.81
N VAL A 61 8.84 2.28 -15.09
CA VAL A 61 9.35 3.18 -14.06
C VAL A 61 8.23 3.94 -13.36
N GLN A 62 7.20 4.41 -14.06
CA GLN A 62 5.99 5.00 -13.45
C GLN A 62 5.22 4.01 -12.57
N TYR A 63 5.23 2.72 -12.92
CA TYR A 63 4.64 1.67 -12.09
C TYR A 63 5.42 1.43 -10.79
N PHE A 64 6.76 1.50 -10.83
CA PHE A 64 7.61 1.35 -9.63
C PHE A 64 7.75 2.64 -8.82
N ILE A 65 7.57 3.81 -9.45
CA ILE A 65 7.74 5.14 -8.88
C ILE A 65 6.45 5.92 -9.18
N PRO A 66 5.36 5.67 -8.42
CA PRO A 66 4.05 6.31 -8.65
C PRO A 66 4.12 7.84 -8.50
N ILE A 67 5.16 8.38 -7.84
CA ILE A 67 5.40 9.82 -7.75
C ILE A 67 5.54 10.52 -9.12
N LEU A 68 6.03 9.83 -10.15
CA LEU A 68 6.17 10.41 -11.48
C LEU A 68 4.85 10.52 -12.26
N GLU A 69 3.78 9.85 -11.80
CA GLU A 69 2.46 9.90 -12.42
C GLU A 69 1.61 11.07 -11.90
N TRP A 70 1.65 11.32 -10.58
CA TRP A 70 0.84 12.39 -9.97
C TRP A 70 1.54 13.74 -9.90
N LEU A 71 2.87 13.78 -9.80
CA LEU A 71 3.65 15.03 -9.74
C LEU A 71 3.43 15.98 -10.94
N PRO A 72 3.37 15.52 -12.21
CA PRO A 72 3.14 16.42 -13.34
C PRO A 72 1.70 16.98 -13.44
N ASN A 73 0.73 16.36 -12.76
CA ASN A 73 -0.66 16.83 -12.71
C ASN A 73 -0.94 17.72 -11.48
N TYR A 74 0.11 18.17 -10.79
CA TYR A 74 0.00 18.83 -9.50
C TYR A 74 -0.17 20.35 -9.64
N THR A 75 -1.32 20.87 -9.20
CA THR A 75 -1.66 22.30 -9.28
C THR A 75 -1.10 23.08 -8.08
N TRP A 76 -0.74 24.35 -8.28
CA TRP A 76 -0.26 25.24 -7.21
C TRP A 76 -1.24 25.38 -6.02
N SER A 77 -2.55 25.32 -6.27
CA SER A 77 -3.56 25.33 -5.20
C SER A 77 -3.46 24.12 -4.28
N LEU A 78 -3.14 22.93 -4.81
CA LEU A 78 -2.94 21.71 -4.02
C LEU A 78 -1.66 21.81 -3.20
N PHE A 79 -0.60 22.40 -3.76
CA PHE A 79 0.65 22.65 -3.03
C PHE A 79 0.42 23.45 -1.74
N CYS A 80 -0.34 24.54 -1.82
CA CYS A 80 -0.62 25.36 -0.64
C CYS A 80 -1.41 24.57 0.43
N SER A 81 -2.41 23.77 0.01
CA SER A 81 -3.18 22.93 0.92
C SER A 81 -2.33 21.83 1.56
N ASP A 82 -1.50 21.14 0.77
CA ASP A 82 -0.62 20.07 1.26
C ASP A 82 0.54 20.62 2.11
N PHE A 83 1.01 21.84 1.85
CA PHE A 83 2.02 22.50 2.67
C PHE A 83 1.50 22.78 4.09
N ILE A 84 0.29 23.33 4.20
CA ILE A 84 -0.35 23.58 5.51
C ILE A 84 -0.60 22.25 6.23
N ALA A 85 -1.14 21.25 5.52
CA ALA A 85 -1.36 19.92 6.09
C ALA A 85 -0.06 19.25 6.55
N GLY A 86 1.00 19.34 5.74
CA GLY A 86 2.33 18.82 6.04
C GLY A 86 2.96 19.49 7.26
N LEU A 87 2.78 20.81 7.41
CA LEU A 87 3.24 21.55 8.60
C LEU A 87 2.52 21.07 9.86
N THR A 88 1.20 20.87 9.77
CA THR A 88 0.40 20.31 10.88
C THR A 88 0.89 18.91 11.27
N ILE A 89 1.05 18.01 10.30
CA ILE A 89 1.50 16.64 10.55
C ILE A 89 2.93 16.63 11.12
N THR A 90 3.83 17.43 10.57
CA THR A 90 5.22 17.52 11.05
C THR A 90 5.30 18.00 12.49
N THR A 91 4.50 19.01 12.85
CA THR A 91 4.43 19.53 14.22
C THR A 91 3.99 18.46 15.22
N LEU A 92 3.11 17.53 14.81
CA LEU A 92 2.68 16.40 15.64
C LEU A 92 3.68 15.24 15.63
N ALA A 93 4.33 14.98 14.49
CA ALA A 93 5.25 13.87 14.31
C ALA A 93 6.56 14.03 15.11
N VAL A 94 7.05 15.25 15.27
CA VAL A 94 8.26 15.56 16.05
C VAL A 94 8.16 15.11 17.51
N PRO A 95 7.18 15.58 18.32
CA PRO A 95 7.03 15.13 19.69
C PRO A 95 6.65 13.64 19.78
N GLN A 96 5.86 13.13 18.83
CA GLN A 96 5.51 11.70 18.77
C GLN A 96 6.75 10.81 18.63
N GLY A 97 7.65 11.11 17.68
CA GLY A 97 8.87 10.34 17.47
C GLY A 97 9.83 10.39 18.66
N ILE A 98 9.95 11.55 19.31
CA ILE A 98 10.74 11.71 20.54
C ILE A 98 10.19 10.84 21.67
N ASN A 99 8.87 10.85 21.87
CA ASN A 99 8.23 10.07 22.92
C ASN A 99 8.35 8.56 22.67
N TYR A 100 8.23 8.13 21.42
CA TYR A 100 8.34 6.72 21.07
C TYR A 100 9.77 6.19 21.17
N ALA A 101 10.79 6.99 20.83
CA ALA A 101 12.18 6.65 21.14
C ALA A 101 12.41 6.48 22.65
N LYS A 102 11.83 7.37 23.48
CA LYS A 102 11.91 7.24 24.94
C LYS A 102 11.24 5.96 25.46
N LEU A 103 10.11 5.54 24.88
CA LEU A 103 9.48 4.26 25.21
C LEU A 103 10.38 3.07 24.88
N ALA A 104 11.22 3.19 23.85
CA ALA A 104 12.20 2.18 23.48
C ALA A 104 13.54 2.29 24.24
N TYR A 105 13.67 3.21 25.21
CA TYR A 105 14.93 3.54 25.89
C TYR A 105 16.07 3.93 24.92
N LEU A 106 15.72 4.62 23.83
CA LEU A 106 16.65 5.09 22.80
C LEU A 106 16.87 6.61 22.87
N PRO A 107 18.02 7.11 22.43
CA PRO A 107 18.24 8.53 22.19
C PRO A 107 17.14 9.13 21.28
N PRO A 108 16.52 10.27 21.65
CA PRO A 108 15.42 10.88 20.89
C PRO A 108 15.70 11.12 19.40
N ILE A 109 16.95 11.40 19.07
CA ILE A 109 17.40 11.63 17.70
C ILE A 109 17.17 10.41 16.79
N ILE A 110 17.24 9.20 17.34
CA ILE A 110 17.00 7.95 16.59
C ILE A 110 15.50 7.83 16.25
N GLY A 111 14.62 8.25 17.15
CA GLY A 111 13.17 8.31 16.88
C GLY A 111 12.82 9.25 15.75
N LEU A 112 13.47 10.41 15.69
CA LEU A 112 13.29 11.37 14.60
C LEU A 112 13.75 10.81 13.25
N TYR A 113 14.94 10.18 13.21
CA TYR A 113 15.42 9.52 11.98
C TYR A 113 14.49 8.38 11.54
N SER A 114 14.00 7.58 12.49
CA SER A 114 13.08 6.47 12.23
C SER A 114 11.68 6.91 11.78
N SER A 115 11.25 8.14 12.10
CA SER A 115 10.00 8.70 11.56
C SER A 115 10.20 9.36 10.20
N PHE A 116 11.31 10.07 10.00
CA PHE A 116 11.54 10.90 8.82
C PHE A 116 11.97 10.10 7.59
N VAL A 117 12.95 9.20 7.76
CA VAL A 117 13.51 8.43 6.64
C VAL A 117 12.47 7.53 5.98
N PRO A 118 11.67 6.74 6.73
CA PRO A 118 10.62 5.92 6.12
C PRO A 118 9.50 6.73 5.46
N SER A 119 9.18 7.93 5.98
CA SER A 119 8.23 8.84 5.34
C SER A 119 8.69 9.28 3.94
N ILE A 120 9.97 9.64 3.78
CA ILE A 120 10.53 10.00 2.46
C ILE A 120 10.53 8.78 1.52
N LEU A 121 10.99 7.63 2.01
CA LEU A 121 10.99 6.40 1.23
C LEU A 121 9.58 6.03 0.77
N TYR A 122 8.59 6.15 1.66
CA TYR A 122 7.20 5.90 1.33
C TYR A 122 6.61 6.94 0.38
N ALA A 123 7.02 8.22 0.44
CA ALA A 123 6.58 9.21 -0.54
C ALA A 123 7.05 8.87 -1.98
N ILE A 124 8.22 8.24 -2.13
CA ILE A 124 8.80 7.88 -3.43
C ILE A 124 8.23 6.56 -3.97
N PHE A 125 8.16 5.53 -3.11
CA PHE A 125 7.79 4.16 -3.50
C PHE A 125 6.35 3.78 -3.14
N GLY A 126 5.67 4.59 -2.33
CA GLY A 126 4.35 4.29 -1.79
C GLY A 126 3.26 4.44 -2.85
N THR A 127 2.39 3.44 -2.92
CA THR A 127 1.27 3.40 -3.87
C THR A 127 0.07 4.23 -3.41
N SER A 128 -0.03 4.56 -2.11
CA SER A 128 -1.13 5.35 -1.54
C SER A 128 -0.66 6.70 -1.01
N ARG A 129 -1.30 7.78 -1.50
CA ARG A 129 -0.98 9.18 -1.20
C ARG A 129 -1.44 9.66 0.18
N HIS A 130 -2.27 8.88 0.90
CA HIS A 130 -2.83 9.28 2.19
C HIS A 130 -2.24 8.55 3.39
N MET A 131 -1.32 7.61 3.15
CA MET A 131 -0.71 6.82 4.20
C MET A 131 0.57 7.51 4.68
N ALA A 132 0.62 7.83 5.97
CA ALA A 132 1.83 8.28 6.63
C ALA A 132 2.54 7.09 7.29
N VAL A 133 3.83 6.93 7.01
CA VAL A 133 4.67 5.89 7.63
C VAL A 133 5.64 6.56 8.59
N GLY A 134 5.70 6.09 9.83
CA GLY A 134 6.60 6.63 10.83
C GLY A 134 6.72 5.71 12.04
N THR A 135 7.29 6.24 13.13
CA THR A 135 7.42 5.48 14.38
C THR A 135 6.07 5.21 15.03
N VAL A 136 5.96 4.02 15.65
CA VAL A 136 4.74 3.56 16.32
C VAL A 136 5.07 3.13 17.74
N ALA A 137 4.17 3.44 18.69
CA ALA A 137 4.33 3.11 20.11
C ALA A 137 4.46 1.59 20.34
N SER A 138 3.66 0.79 19.64
CA SER A 138 3.66 -0.68 19.78
C SER A 138 5.02 -1.29 19.44
N SER A 139 5.62 -0.87 18.32
CA SER A 139 6.95 -1.34 17.90
C SER A 139 8.05 -0.90 18.88
N SER A 140 7.93 0.30 19.45
CA SER A 140 8.89 0.84 20.42
C SER A 140 8.93 0.05 21.72
N ILE A 141 7.76 -0.27 22.27
CA ILE A 141 7.64 -1.09 23.48
C ILE A 141 8.10 -2.53 23.20
N LEU A 142 7.74 -3.09 22.04
CA LEU A 142 8.13 -4.45 21.67
C LEU A 142 9.65 -4.62 21.57
N ILE A 143 10.34 -3.66 20.95
CA ILE A 143 11.80 -3.64 20.86
C ILE A 143 12.39 -3.60 22.28
N TYR A 144 11.94 -2.68 23.13
CA TYR A 144 12.42 -2.59 24.51
C TYR A 144 12.21 -3.89 25.28
N GLN A 145 11.00 -4.46 25.26
CA GLN A 145 10.69 -5.70 25.97
C GLN A 145 11.50 -6.92 25.48
N THR A 146 11.91 -6.91 24.21
CA THR A 146 12.69 -8.00 23.62
C THR A 146 14.17 -7.85 23.94
N ILE A 147 14.73 -6.66 23.73
CA ILE A 147 16.16 -6.40 23.90
C ILE A 147 16.55 -6.32 25.38
N SER A 148 15.70 -5.75 26.24
CA SER A 148 15.95 -5.65 27.69
C SER A 148 16.04 -6.99 28.42
N LYS A 149 15.65 -8.10 27.77
CA LYS A 149 15.88 -9.47 28.28
C LYS A 149 17.32 -9.93 28.09
N VAL A 150 18.03 -9.34 27.13
CA VAL A 150 19.39 -9.73 26.74
C VAL A 150 20.42 -8.71 27.24
N ALA A 151 20.13 -7.42 27.06
CA ALA A 151 21.00 -6.33 27.48
C ALA A 151 20.14 -5.18 28.02
N LYS A 152 20.47 -4.67 29.21
CA LYS A 152 19.78 -3.51 29.76
C LYS A 152 20.41 -2.20 29.24
N PRO A 153 19.61 -1.16 28.97
CA PRO A 153 20.12 0.14 28.55
C PRO A 153 21.07 0.80 29.57
N GLU A 154 20.91 0.46 30.85
CA GLU A 154 21.64 1.02 31.98
C GLU A 154 23.05 0.44 32.12
N ASP A 155 23.23 -0.85 31.78
CA ASP A 155 24.50 -1.55 31.95
C ASP A 155 25.47 -1.27 30.80
N ASP A 156 24.99 -1.37 29.55
CA ASP A 156 25.77 -1.07 28.35
C ASP A 156 24.90 -0.43 27.25
N PRO A 157 24.84 0.91 27.19
CA PRO A 157 24.01 1.61 26.20
C PRO A 157 24.51 1.42 24.75
N LYS A 158 25.80 1.12 24.55
CA LYS A 158 26.35 0.90 23.19
C LYS A 158 25.93 -0.47 22.67
N LEU A 159 26.07 -1.51 23.50
CA LEU A 159 25.62 -2.85 23.14
C LEU A 159 24.11 -2.89 22.88
N TYR A 160 23.31 -2.21 23.71
CA TYR A 160 21.87 -2.09 23.51
C TYR A 160 21.52 -1.49 22.15
N LEU A 161 22.17 -0.37 21.77
CA LEU A 161 21.98 0.25 20.46
C LEU A 161 22.31 -0.69 19.30
N HIS A 162 23.43 -1.41 19.38
CA HIS A 162 23.80 -2.38 18.35
C HIS A 162 22.77 -3.52 18.21
N LEU A 163 22.22 -4.01 19.33
CA LEU A 163 21.15 -5.02 19.33
C LEU A 163 19.86 -4.50 18.67
N VAL A 164 19.48 -3.27 18.97
CA VAL A 164 18.29 -2.63 18.36
C VAL A 164 18.47 -2.49 16.84
N PHE A 165 19.62 -2.00 16.38
CA PHE A 165 19.88 -1.83 14.95
C PHE A 165 19.92 -3.17 14.20
N THR A 166 20.60 -4.18 14.76
CA THR A 166 20.65 -5.52 14.15
C THR A 166 19.29 -6.18 14.10
N THR A 167 18.49 -6.09 15.16
CA THR A 167 17.11 -6.60 15.20
C THR A 167 16.22 -5.90 14.17
N THR A 168 16.34 -4.58 14.06
CA THR A 168 15.60 -3.78 13.08
C THR A 168 15.99 -4.15 11.65
N LEU A 169 17.28 -4.38 11.38
CA LEU A 169 17.79 -4.81 10.08
C LEU A 169 17.24 -6.20 9.72
N ILE A 170 17.29 -7.16 10.64
CA ILE A 170 16.74 -8.51 10.44
C ILE A 170 15.23 -8.44 10.16
N ALA A 171 14.48 -7.65 10.92
CA ALA A 171 13.05 -7.42 10.68
C ALA A 171 12.79 -6.82 9.29
N GLY A 172 13.62 -5.86 8.85
CA GLY A 172 13.54 -5.26 7.52
C GLY A 172 13.82 -6.27 6.40
N VAL A 173 14.85 -7.11 6.54
CA VAL A 173 15.16 -8.19 5.57
C VAL A 173 14.02 -9.21 5.52
N PHE A 174 13.45 -9.57 6.66
CA PHE A 174 12.31 -10.48 6.73
C PHE A 174 11.07 -9.87 6.05
N GLN A 175 10.75 -8.60 6.32
CA GLN A 175 9.66 -7.88 5.69
C GLN A 175 9.86 -7.76 4.16
N ALA A 176 11.09 -7.47 3.71
CA ALA A 176 11.42 -7.44 2.29
C ALA A 176 11.25 -8.81 1.62
N SER A 177 11.67 -9.88 2.29
CA SER A 177 11.53 -11.25 1.80
C SER A 177 10.06 -11.65 1.64
N LEU A 178 9.23 -11.33 2.63
CA LEU A 178 7.77 -11.53 2.54
C LEU A 178 7.14 -10.68 1.45
N GLY A 179 7.64 -9.45 1.24
CA GLY A 179 7.18 -8.57 0.16
C GLY A 179 7.48 -9.12 -1.24
N ILE A 180 8.62 -9.81 -1.42
CA ILE A 180 9.00 -10.44 -2.71
C ILE A 180 8.21 -11.73 -2.96
N LEU A 181 7.85 -12.47 -1.90
CA LEU A 181 7.10 -13.73 -2.02
C LEU A 181 5.60 -13.51 -2.27
N ARG A 182 5.10 -12.27 -2.10
CA ARG A 182 3.70 -11.89 -2.30
C ARG A 182 3.38 -11.67 -3.77
#